data_AF-A0A0J6VY26-F1
#
_entry.id   AF-A0A0J6VY26-F1
#
_cell.length_a   1.000
_cell.length_b   1.000
_cell.length_c   1.000
_cell.angle_alpha   90.00
_cell.angle_beta   90.00
_cell.angle_gamma   90.00
#
_symmetry.space_group_name_H-M   'P 1'
#
loop_
_entity.id
_entity.type
_entity.pdbx_description
1 polymer ?
#
loop_
_entity_poly.entity_id
_entity_poly.type
_entity_poly.pdbx_seq_one_letter_code
_entity_poly.pdbx_strand_id
1 'polypeptide(L)'
;MVNEQGNRIVGITTPDNSVWKPGVPLGYGRTYTVKATAVAADGVPTQQVSTFSTLTPRNQTKVSLTTTAGTELRDGATYGIGTVVVARFDEPITDKAAAERRLSVSTSPPVRGSWYWLDDQNAHWRPPQYFSPGTRLTVEANIYGAPLGQGLYGQEDARVSFGIGDAHVSIADDLTKQVSVYSNGQLVRTMPTSMGMGGSETVNGQTISFWTQRGIYTVMDKADRVVMDSSTYGLPINSRLGYRETITLATRISTDGVYLHRLDSTVWAQGNTNVSHGCLNLNAENARWFFDFSVPGDVVEVRNTGGEPLQVWQNGDWSMPWDKWLQGSALS
;
A
#
# COMPACT_ATOMS: atom_id res chain seq x y z
N MET A 1 10.93 35.99 -15.13
CA MET A 1 9.85 36.17 -14.14
C MET A 1 10.47 36.37 -12.77
N VAL A 2 9.87 37.19 -11.91
CA VAL A 2 10.24 37.35 -10.48
C VAL A 2 9.01 37.16 -9.60
N ASN A 3 9.20 36.76 -8.35
CA ASN A 3 8.12 36.75 -7.34
C ASN A 3 8.03 38.10 -6.60
N GLU A 4 7.11 38.22 -5.64
CA GLU A 4 6.87 39.45 -4.86
C GLU A 4 8.06 39.90 -4.01
N GLN A 5 9.03 39.02 -3.75
CA GLN A 5 10.26 39.31 -3.01
C GLN A 5 11.43 39.70 -3.95
N GLY A 6 11.19 39.75 -5.27
CA GLY A 6 12.22 40.01 -6.28
C GLY A 6 13.06 38.79 -6.66
N ASN A 7 12.77 37.61 -6.10
CA ASN A 7 13.51 36.38 -6.43
C ASN A 7 13.19 35.97 -7.87
N ARG A 8 14.24 35.69 -8.65
CA ARG A 8 14.12 35.29 -10.06
C ARG A 8 13.67 33.84 -10.19
N ILE A 9 12.59 33.62 -10.92
CA ILE A 9 12.16 32.29 -11.37
C ILE A 9 12.85 32.00 -12.70
N VAL A 10 13.78 31.05 -12.67
CA VAL A 10 14.44 30.53 -13.87
C VAL A 10 13.39 29.81 -14.72
N GLY A 11 13.45 30.04 -16.03
CA GLY A 11 12.57 29.37 -16.97
C GLY A 11 13.32 28.91 -18.20
N ILE A 12 12.61 28.15 -19.02
CA ILE A 12 13.11 27.50 -20.22
C ILE A 12 12.47 28.18 -21.41
N THR A 13 13.30 28.58 -22.39
CA THR A 13 12.85 29.11 -23.67
C THR A 13 13.04 28.04 -24.75
N THR A 14 12.14 27.99 -25.73
CA THR A 14 12.32 27.16 -26.93
C THR A 14 13.54 27.63 -27.74
N PRO A 15 14.20 26.74 -28.53
CA PRO A 15 15.40 27.10 -29.30
C PRO A 15 15.20 28.24 -30.31
N ASP A 16 13.98 28.40 -30.81
CA ASP A 16 13.56 29.49 -31.72
C ASP A 16 13.22 30.79 -30.98
N ASN A 17 13.35 30.82 -29.65
CA ASN A 17 13.05 31.94 -28.76
C ASN A 17 11.59 32.42 -28.77
N SER A 18 10.64 31.61 -29.24
CA SER A 18 9.24 32.01 -29.38
C SER A 18 8.38 31.76 -28.12
N VAL A 19 8.75 30.79 -27.27
CA VAL A 19 7.97 30.41 -26.10
C VAL A 19 8.87 30.30 -24.87
N TRP A 20 8.42 30.87 -23.75
CA TRP A 20 9.06 30.74 -22.44
C TRP A 20 8.09 30.14 -21.42
N LYS A 21 8.58 29.27 -20.54
CA LYS A 21 7.82 28.76 -19.39
C LYS A 21 8.68 28.74 -18.11
N PRO A 22 8.09 28.83 -16.90
CA PRO A 22 8.85 28.62 -15.67
C PRO A 22 9.46 27.22 -15.65
N GLY A 23 10.67 27.10 -15.10
CA GLY A 23 11.41 25.84 -15.00
C GLY A 23 11.05 25.03 -13.76
N VAL A 24 10.23 25.59 -12.88
CA VAL A 24 9.76 24.97 -11.64
C VAL A 24 8.26 25.22 -11.48
N PRO A 25 7.54 24.35 -10.74
CA PRO A 25 6.18 24.65 -10.33
C PRO A 25 6.13 25.98 -9.54
N LEU A 26 5.12 26.80 -9.82
CA LEU A 26 4.94 28.07 -9.11
C LEU A 26 4.33 27.80 -7.73
N GLY A 27 4.86 28.43 -6.68
CA GLY A 27 4.35 28.33 -5.31
C GLY A 27 2.94 28.91 -5.15
N TYR A 28 2.14 28.32 -4.27
CA TYR A 28 0.83 28.83 -3.85
C TYR A 28 0.90 30.19 -3.12
N GLY A 29 -0.14 31.01 -3.30
CA GLY A 29 -0.31 32.29 -2.60
C GLY A 29 0.75 33.33 -2.93
N ARG A 30 1.42 33.19 -4.08
CA ARG A 30 2.49 34.07 -4.56
C ARG A 30 2.02 35.00 -5.66
N THR A 31 2.66 36.16 -5.77
CA THR A 31 2.44 37.11 -6.86
C THR A 31 3.69 37.15 -7.72
N TYR A 32 3.53 36.94 -9.02
CA TYR A 32 4.62 36.92 -9.98
C TYR A 32 4.49 38.06 -10.97
N THR A 33 5.63 38.64 -11.35
CA THR A 33 5.74 39.59 -12.45
C THR A 33 6.58 38.99 -13.57
N VAL A 34 6.02 38.97 -14.76
CA VAL A 34 6.68 38.55 -16.01
C VAL A 34 6.97 39.79 -16.84
N LYS A 35 8.24 40.00 -17.13
CA LYS A 35 8.71 40.98 -18.10
C LYS A 35 9.22 40.23 -19.32
N ALA A 36 8.54 40.36 -20.45
CA ALA A 36 8.94 39.80 -21.73
C ALA A 36 9.40 40.93 -22.65
N THR A 37 10.46 40.70 -23.41
CA THR A 37 10.94 41.64 -24.43
C THR A 37 11.16 40.86 -25.71
N ALA A 38 10.48 41.27 -26.77
CA ALA A 38 10.55 40.66 -28.08
C ALA A 38 11.08 41.70 -29.08
N VAL A 39 11.87 41.27 -30.04
CA VAL A 39 12.39 42.12 -31.11
C VAL A 39 11.78 41.63 -32.41
N ALA A 40 11.03 42.48 -33.10
CA ALA A 40 10.45 42.15 -34.40
C ALA A 40 11.47 42.32 -35.53
N ALA A 41 11.09 41.97 -36.76
CA ALA A 41 11.97 42.03 -37.93
C ALA A 41 12.47 43.46 -38.26
N ASP A 42 11.78 44.49 -37.78
CA ASP A 42 12.17 45.90 -37.89
C ASP A 42 13.23 46.33 -36.87
N GLY A 43 13.66 45.43 -35.97
CA GLY A 43 14.68 45.66 -34.96
C GLY A 43 14.19 46.42 -33.72
N VAL A 44 12.90 46.75 -33.62
CA VAL A 44 12.36 47.53 -32.50
C VAL A 44 12.00 46.58 -31.34
N PRO A 45 12.60 46.75 -30.14
CA PRO A 45 12.23 45.96 -28.98
C PRO A 45 10.86 46.41 -28.45
N THR A 46 9.92 45.48 -28.40
CA THR A 46 8.64 45.64 -27.71
C THR A 46 8.70 44.93 -26.37
N GLN A 47 8.25 45.61 -25.33
CA GLN A 47 8.25 45.08 -23.98
C GLN A 47 6.83 44.96 -23.45
N GLN A 48 6.54 43.83 -22.82
CA GLN A 48 5.28 43.61 -22.11
C GLN A 48 5.58 43.18 -20.69
N VAL A 49 4.84 43.77 -19.75
CA VAL A 49 4.88 43.41 -18.33
C VAL A 49 3.50 42.90 -17.94
N SER A 50 3.45 41.76 -17.28
CA SER A 50 2.23 41.19 -16.72
C SER A 50 2.48 40.78 -15.27
N THR A 51 1.50 41.02 -14.41
CA THR A 51 1.52 40.60 -13.02
C THR A 51 0.29 39.76 -12.74
N PHE A 52 0.46 38.64 -12.04
CA PHE A 52 -0.62 37.77 -11.64
C PHE A 52 -0.33 37.14 -10.28
N SER A 53 -1.39 36.72 -9.58
CA SER A 53 -1.29 35.98 -8.32
C SER A 53 -1.73 34.54 -8.52
N THR A 54 -1.07 33.63 -7.82
CA THR A 54 -1.43 32.21 -7.75
C THR A 54 -2.45 31.97 -6.66
N LEU A 55 -3.22 30.89 -6.81
CA LEU A 55 -4.21 30.44 -5.84
C LEU A 55 -3.61 30.34 -4.42
N THR A 56 -4.39 30.72 -3.42
CA THR A 56 -4.14 30.37 -2.01
C THR A 56 -5.12 29.26 -1.60
N PRO A 57 -4.67 27.99 -1.48
CA PRO A 57 -5.53 26.89 -1.06
C PRO A 57 -6.11 27.11 0.34
N ARG A 58 -7.34 26.66 0.58
CA ARG A 58 -7.91 26.63 1.95
C ARG A 58 -7.29 25.53 2.79
N ASN A 59 -7.04 24.38 2.16
CA ASN A 59 -6.32 23.26 2.73
C ASN A 59 -5.45 22.60 1.65
N GLN A 60 -4.44 21.86 2.07
CA GLN A 60 -3.61 21.05 1.19
C GLN A 60 -3.55 19.61 1.72
N THR A 61 -3.33 18.65 0.83
CA THR A 61 -3.11 17.25 1.21
C THR A 61 -1.84 16.71 0.60
N LYS A 62 -1.08 15.96 1.39
CA LYS A 62 0.03 15.14 0.94
C LYS A 62 -0.44 13.72 0.64
N VAL A 63 0.11 13.15 -0.42
CA VAL A 63 -0.01 11.72 -0.73
C VAL A 63 1.30 11.01 -0.41
N SER A 64 1.20 9.90 0.31
CA SER A 64 2.32 8.99 0.59
C SER A 64 2.09 7.68 -0.16
N LEU A 65 3.14 7.19 -0.84
CA LEU A 65 3.10 5.93 -1.57
C LEU A 65 3.61 4.82 -0.65
N THR A 66 2.72 3.93 -0.23
CA THR A 66 2.95 2.95 0.83
C THR A 66 2.56 1.54 0.41
N THR A 67 2.93 0.56 1.21
CA THR A 67 2.39 -0.81 1.18
C THR A 67 1.05 -0.87 1.93
N THR A 68 0.34 -1.99 1.88
CA THR A 68 -0.87 -2.23 2.70
C THR A 68 -0.61 -2.19 4.20
N ALA A 69 0.67 -2.28 4.62
CA ALA A 69 1.10 -2.07 6.00
C ALA A 69 1.20 -0.61 6.42
N GLY A 70 1.02 0.34 5.50
CA GLY A 70 1.27 1.76 5.72
C GLY A 70 2.76 2.12 5.79
N THR A 71 3.65 1.18 5.48
CA THR A 71 5.09 1.45 5.36
C THR A 71 5.38 2.07 4.00
N GLU A 72 6.15 3.17 3.97
CA GLU A 72 6.56 3.83 2.72
C GLU A 72 7.28 2.87 1.77
N LEU A 73 6.89 2.91 0.50
CA LEU A 73 7.61 2.27 -0.59
C LEU A 73 8.94 3.02 -0.78
N ARG A 74 10.02 2.26 -1.01
CA ARG A 74 11.38 2.82 -1.11
C ARG A 74 11.93 2.71 -2.52
N ASP A 75 12.58 3.77 -2.98
CA ASP A 75 13.29 3.77 -4.26
C ASP A 75 14.37 2.68 -4.30
N GLY A 76 14.41 1.93 -5.39
CA GLY A 76 15.35 0.84 -5.61
C GLY A 76 15.12 -0.42 -4.78
N ALA A 77 14.12 -0.44 -3.90
CA ALA A 77 13.80 -1.63 -3.12
C ALA A 77 13.22 -2.75 -3.99
N THR A 78 13.12 -3.94 -3.41
CA THR A 78 12.52 -5.11 -4.05
C THR A 78 11.46 -5.70 -3.13
N TYR A 79 10.29 -6.00 -3.69
CA TYR A 79 9.13 -6.52 -2.97
C TYR A 79 8.61 -7.80 -3.63
N GLY A 80 7.76 -8.54 -2.93
CA GLY A 80 7.18 -9.78 -3.43
C GLY A 80 6.15 -9.58 -4.54
N ILE A 81 5.83 -10.66 -5.25
CA ILE A 81 4.95 -10.66 -6.44
C ILE A 81 3.50 -10.25 -6.17
N GLY A 82 3.06 -10.23 -4.91
CA GLY A 82 1.74 -9.80 -4.48
C GLY A 82 1.69 -8.35 -3.98
N THR A 83 2.77 -7.56 -4.08
CA THR A 83 2.81 -6.19 -3.55
C THR A 83 1.66 -5.33 -4.08
N VAL A 84 0.90 -4.71 -3.19
CA VAL A 84 -0.13 -3.72 -3.55
C VAL A 84 0.39 -2.33 -3.25
N VAL A 85 0.22 -1.41 -4.21
CA VAL A 85 0.61 0.00 -4.06
C VAL A 85 -0.55 0.74 -3.42
N VAL A 86 -0.29 1.49 -2.35
CA VAL A 86 -1.30 2.31 -1.66
C VAL A 86 -0.93 3.78 -1.79
N ALA A 87 -1.80 4.57 -2.42
CA ALA A 87 -1.77 6.02 -2.35
C ALA A 87 -2.59 6.44 -1.12
N ARG A 88 -1.89 6.85 -0.07
CA ARG A 88 -2.47 7.31 1.19
C ARG A 88 -2.43 8.83 1.28
N PHE A 89 -3.58 9.45 1.29
CA PHE A 89 -3.76 10.88 1.51
C PHE A 89 -3.88 11.17 3.01
N ASP A 90 -3.33 12.29 3.47
CA ASP A 90 -3.44 12.74 4.86
C ASP A 90 -4.74 13.51 5.16
N GLU A 91 -5.54 13.78 4.13
CA GLU A 91 -6.87 14.40 4.21
C GLU A 91 -7.90 13.57 3.43
N PRO A 92 -9.18 13.56 3.83
CA PRO A 92 -10.24 12.93 3.05
C PRO A 92 -10.40 13.54 1.65
N ILE A 93 -10.41 12.68 0.63
CA ILE A 93 -10.56 13.06 -0.78
C ILE A 93 -12.04 13.02 -1.17
N THR A 94 -12.57 14.22 -1.43
CA THR A 94 -13.98 14.39 -1.82
C THR A 94 -14.20 14.25 -3.33
N ASP A 95 -13.18 14.51 -4.16
CA ASP A 95 -13.20 14.24 -5.60
C ASP A 95 -12.17 13.15 -5.95
N LYS A 96 -12.56 11.89 -5.70
CA LYS A 96 -11.73 10.70 -5.95
C LYS A 96 -11.34 10.58 -7.43
N ALA A 97 -12.20 10.99 -8.35
CA ALA A 97 -11.91 10.95 -9.78
C ALA A 97 -10.85 11.99 -10.17
N ALA A 98 -10.88 13.19 -9.59
CA ALA A 98 -9.82 14.19 -9.79
C ALA A 98 -8.48 13.71 -9.23
N ALA A 99 -8.48 13.10 -8.04
CA ALA A 99 -7.27 12.53 -7.43
C ALA A 99 -6.71 11.36 -8.24
N GLU A 100 -7.55 10.37 -8.60
CA GLU A 100 -7.11 9.16 -9.30
C GLU A 100 -6.50 9.46 -10.67
N ARG A 101 -6.98 10.48 -11.40
CA ARG A 101 -6.36 10.92 -12.67
C ARG A 101 -4.93 11.45 -12.51
N ARG A 102 -4.52 11.79 -11.28
CA ARG A 102 -3.14 12.23 -10.97
C ARG A 102 -2.24 11.10 -10.52
N LEU A 103 -2.81 9.92 -10.27
CA LEU A 103 -2.09 8.73 -9.89
C LEU A 103 -1.80 7.90 -11.14
N SER A 104 -0.54 7.51 -11.32
CA SER A 104 -0.12 6.66 -12.43
C SER A 104 0.82 5.57 -11.96
N VAL A 105 0.64 4.38 -12.53
CA VAL A 105 1.54 3.25 -12.31
C VAL A 105 1.99 2.75 -13.67
N SER A 106 3.30 2.71 -13.87
CA SER A 106 3.93 2.15 -15.05
C SER A 106 4.77 0.95 -14.65
N THR A 107 4.75 -0.09 -15.50
CA THR A 107 5.51 -1.32 -15.25
C THR A 107 6.32 -1.71 -16.47
N SER A 108 7.42 -2.41 -16.24
CA SER A 108 8.24 -3.03 -17.27
C SER A 108 8.50 -4.49 -16.89
N PRO A 109 7.92 -5.48 -17.60
CA PRO A 109 7.03 -5.34 -18.76
C PRO A 109 5.68 -4.65 -18.42
N PRO A 110 5.00 -4.00 -19.39
CA PRO A 110 3.72 -3.33 -19.14
C PRO A 110 2.61 -4.32 -18.73
N VAL A 111 1.96 -4.05 -17.60
CA VAL A 111 0.74 -4.73 -17.15
C VAL A 111 -0.33 -3.69 -16.83
N ARG A 112 -1.58 -3.98 -17.21
CA ARG A 112 -2.72 -3.14 -16.84
C ARG A 112 -3.12 -3.43 -15.40
N GLY A 113 -3.42 -2.38 -14.66
CA GLY A 113 -4.02 -2.46 -13.32
C GLY A 113 -5.04 -1.37 -13.12
N SER A 114 -5.61 -1.32 -11.92
CA SER A 114 -6.65 -0.35 -11.57
C SER A 114 -6.49 0.05 -10.11
N TRP A 115 -6.84 1.31 -9.82
CA TRP A 115 -7.04 1.75 -8.45
C TRP A 115 -8.37 1.23 -7.91
N TYR A 116 -8.44 1.06 -6.60
CA TYR A 116 -9.61 0.74 -5.80
C TYR A 116 -9.58 1.62 -4.56
N TRP A 117 -10.60 2.45 -4.36
CA TRP A 117 -10.72 3.28 -3.15
C TRP A 117 -11.27 2.45 -2.00
N LEU A 118 -10.41 2.14 -1.02
CA LEU A 118 -10.79 1.43 0.20
C LEU A 118 -11.64 2.31 1.11
N ASP A 119 -11.28 3.59 1.20
CA ASP A 119 -11.99 4.61 1.96
C ASP A 119 -11.77 5.99 1.29
N ASP A 120 -11.94 7.08 2.05
CA ASP A 120 -11.76 8.45 1.53
C ASP A 120 -10.30 8.91 1.51
N GLN A 121 -9.37 8.13 2.06
CA GLN A 121 -7.95 8.47 2.18
C GLN A 121 -7.02 7.46 1.51
N ASN A 122 -7.47 6.24 1.23
CA ASN A 122 -6.62 5.14 0.76
C ASN A 122 -7.14 4.60 -0.58
N ALA A 123 -6.32 4.76 -1.62
CA ALA A 123 -6.52 4.12 -2.91
C ALA A 123 -5.45 3.04 -3.12
N HIS A 124 -5.87 1.81 -3.36
CA HIS A 124 -5.00 0.66 -3.56
C HIS A 124 -4.91 0.35 -5.06
N TRP A 125 -3.73 -0.02 -5.57
CA TRP A 125 -3.53 -0.38 -6.98
C TRP A 125 -2.90 -1.77 -7.11
N ARG A 126 -3.50 -2.58 -7.98
CA ARG A 126 -2.91 -3.84 -8.44
C ARG A 126 -3.35 -4.21 -9.88
N PRO A 127 -2.57 -5.05 -10.56
CA PRO A 127 -3.01 -5.78 -11.75
C PRO A 127 -4.00 -6.92 -11.44
N PRO A 128 -4.64 -7.51 -12.47
CA PRO A 128 -5.56 -8.64 -12.28
C PRO A 128 -4.88 -9.93 -11.78
N GLN A 129 -3.58 -10.06 -11.96
CA GLN A 129 -2.75 -11.21 -11.59
C GLN A 129 -1.48 -10.74 -10.92
N TYR A 130 -0.80 -11.58 -10.11
CA TYR A 130 0.48 -11.23 -9.49
C TYR A 130 1.51 -10.74 -10.51
N PHE A 131 2.46 -9.92 -10.06
CA PHE A 131 3.55 -9.47 -10.92
C PHE A 131 4.47 -10.63 -11.28
N SER A 132 4.98 -10.62 -12.51
CA SER A 132 6.08 -11.51 -12.89
C SER A 132 7.38 -11.09 -12.16
N PRO A 133 8.20 -12.04 -11.68
CA PRO A 133 9.53 -11.74 -11.15
C PRO A 133 10.37 -10.88 -12.10
N GLY A 134 11.13 -9.93 -11.54
CA GLY A 134 11.93 -8.98 -12.30
C GLY A 134 11.17 -7.78 -12.87
N THR A 135 9.84 -7.71 -12.69
CA THR A 135 9.05 -6.52 -13.09
C THR A 135 9.57 -5.28 -12.36
N ARG A 136 9.75 -4.18 -13.08
CA ARG A 136 10.02 -2.86 -12.48
C ARG A 136 8.75 -2.03 -12.46
N LEU A 137 8.48 -1.38 -11.35
CA LEU A 137 7.36 -0.47 -11.18
C LEU A 137 7.87 0.97 -11.00
N THR A 138 7.13 1.92 -11.55
CA THR A 138 7.24 3.34 -11.20
C THR A 138 5.84 3.86 -10.92
N VAL A 139 5.65 4.38 -9.73
CA VAL A 139 4.40 4.95 -9.24
C VAL A 139 4.61 6.46 -9.07
N GLU A 140 3.70 7.24 -9.63
CA GLU A 140 3.76 8.70 -9.59
C GLU A 140 2.40 9.25 -9.18
N ALA A 141 2.40 10.18 -8.22
CA ALA A 141 1.26 10.97 -7.82
C ALA A 141 1.56 12.44 -8.13
N ASN A 142 1.05 12.91 -9.26
CA ASN A 142 1.29 14.26 -9.79
C ASN A 142 0.20 15.22 -9.31
N ILE A 143 0.09 15.39 -7.99
CA ILE A 143 -1.02 16.10 -7.34
C ILE A 143 -0.74 17.58 -7.07
N TYR A 144 0.50 18.06 -7.13
CA TYR A 144 0.82 19.46 -6.87
C TYR A 144 0.03 20.38 -7.81
N GLY A 145 -0.62 21.40 -7.26
CA GLY A 145 -1.45 22.31 -8.06
C GLY A 145 -2.84 21.76 -8.40
N ALA A 146 -3.10 20.47 -8.23
CA ALA A 146 -4.36 19.86 -8.64
C ALA A 146 -5.48 20.15 -7.61
N PRO A 147 -6.67 20.58 -8.05
CA PRO A 147 -7.85 20.62 -7.19
C PRO A 147 -8.33 19.18 -6.91
N LEU A 148 -8.55 18.84 -5.65
CA LEU A 148 -8.96 17.51 -5.18
C LEU A 148 -10.34 17.51 -4.49
N GLY A 149 -11.14 18.54 -4.81
CA GLY A 149 -12.49 18.74 -4.30
C GLY A 149 -12.57 19.74 -3.14
N GLN A 150 -13.66 20.49 -3.05
CA GLN A 150 -14.00 21.41 -1.95
C GLN A 150 -12.91 22.42 -1.52
N GLY A 151 -12.01 22.81 -2.43
CA GLY A 151 -10.92 23.74 -2.13
C GLY A 151 -9.69 23.08 -1.48
N LEU A 152 -9.64 21.75 -1.43
CA LEU A 152 -8.46 20.94 -1.15
C LEU A 152 -7.58 20.87 -2.41
N TYR A 153 -6.28 21.03 -2.22
CA TYR A 153 -5.29 20.96 -3.30
C TYR A 153 -4.13 20.04 -2.93
N GLY A 154 -3.48 19.44 -3.92
CA GLY A 154 -2.29 18.64 -3.66
C GLY A 154 -1.11 19.49 -3.19
N GLN A 155 -0.46 19.05 -2.12
CA GLN A 155 0.62 19.76 -1.44
C GLN A 155 1.95 19.63 -2.17
N GLU A 156 2.26 18.44 -2.70
CA GLU A 156 3.50 18.09 -3.40
C GLU A 156 3.29 16.85 -4.25
N ASP A 157 4.11 16.68 -5.29
CA ASP A 157 4.14 15.44 -6.07
C ASP A 157 4.92 14.35 -5.31
N ALA A 158 4.54 13.08 -5.52
CA ALA A 158 5.25 11.94 -4.97
C ALA A 158 5.62 10.93 -6.07
N ARG A 159 6.76 10.27 -5.92
CA ARG A 159 7.26 9.28 -6.88
C ARG A 159 8.06 8.20 -6.18
N VAL A 160 7.92 6.96 -6.63
CA VAL A 160 8.77 5.83 -6.22
C VAL A 160 8.95 4.84 -7.37
N SER A 161 10.16 4.28 -7.49
CA SER A 161 10.50 3.23 -8.44
C SER A 161 11.12 2.03 -7.71
N PHE A 162 10.57 0.83 -7.89
CA PHE A 162 11.03 -0.40 -7.21
C PHE A 162 10.94 -1.63 -8.13
N GLY A 163 11.53 -2.74 -7.68
CA GLY A 163 11.52 -4.03 -8.39
C GLY A 163 10.66 -5.10 -7.72
N ILE A 164 10.31 -6.12 -8.49
CA ILE A 164 9.66 -7.34 -7.99
C ILE A 164 10.67 -8.49 -7.95
N GLY A 165 10.75 -9.13 -6.79
CA GLY A 165 11.66 -10.25 -6.52
C GLY A 165 11.14 -11.59 -7.04
N ASP A 166 11.67 -12.66 -6.45
CA ASP A 166 11.24 -14.03 -6.74
C ASP A 166 9.76 -14.26 -6.41
N ALA A 167 9.14 -15.23 -7.10
CA ALA A 167 7.76 -15.59 -6.86
C ALA A 167 7.64 -16.49 -5.63
N HIS A 168 7.40 -15.88 -4.47
CA HIS A 168 7.14 -16.59 -3.23
C HIS A 168 5.63 -16.69 -2.95
N VAL A 169 5.16 -17.92 -2.79
CA VAL A 169 3.75 -18.22 -2.47
C VAL A 169 3.72 -19.27 -1.38
N SER A 170 3.02 -18.99 -0.29
CA SER A 170 2.82 -19.93 0.81
C SER A 170 1.35 -20.30 0.91
N ILE A 171 1.03 -21.58 0.93
CA ILE A 171 -0.35 -22.07 0.99
C ILE A 171 -0.56 -22.79 2.31
N ALA A 172 -1.37 -22.21 3.19
CA ALA A 172 -1.85 -22.83 4.42
C ALA A 172 -3.20 -23.52 4.15
N ASP A 173 -3.24 -24.83 4.28
CA ASP A 173 -4.45 -25.62 4.03
C ASP A 173 -4.95 -26.29 5.32
N ASP A 174 -6.15 -25.94 5.77
CA ASP A 174 -6.71 -26.43 7.03
C ASP A 174 -7.06 -27.93 7.03
N LEU A 175 -7.24 -28.53 5.85
CA LEU A 175 -7.48 -29.97 5.74
C LEU A 175 -6.25 -30.77 6.16
N THR A 176 -5.07 -30.25 5.84
CA THR A 176 -3.78 -30.91 6.13
C THR A 176 -3.05 -30.28 7.31
N LYS A 177 -3.41 -29.05 7.69
CA LYS A 177 -2.73 -28.21 8.68
C LYS A 177 -1.25 -28.02 8.39
N GLN A 178 -0.95 -27.89 7.10
CA GLN A 178 0.39 -27.63 6.59
C GLN A 178 0.42 -26.28 5.89
N VAL A 179 1.56 -25.60 6.02
CA VAL A 179 1.96 -24.49 5.15
C VAL A 179 2.96 -25.03 4.13
N SER A 180 2.57 -25.05 2.86
CA SER A 180 3.46 -25.40 1.74
C SER A 180 4.02 -24.13 1.13
N VAL A 181 5.33 -23.96 1.18
CA VAL A 181 6.03 -22.76 0.70
C VAL A 181 6.69 -23.04 -0.63
N TYR A 182 6.38 -22.21 -1.61
CA TYR A 182 6.90 -22.29 -2.97
C TYR A 182 7.79 -21.09 -3.27
N SER A 183 8.93 -21.33 -3.89
CA SER A 183 9.77 -20.31 -4.52
C SER A 183 9.86 -20.59 -6.01
N ASN A 184 9.47 -19.63 -6.84
CA ASN A 184 9.43 -19.76 -8.30
C ASN A 184 8.69 -21.03 -8.77
N GLY A 185 7.59 -21.37 -8.08
CA GLY A 185 6.75 -22.52 -8.37
C GLY A 185 7.27 -23.87 -7.85
N GLN A 186 8.46 -23.91 -7.24
CA GLN A 186 9.02 -25.12 -6.65
C GLN A 186 8.74 -25.17 -5.14
N LEU A 187 8.27 -26.33 -4.64
CA LEU A 187 8.07 -26.54 -3.21
C LEU A 187 9.44 -26.56 -2.52
N VAL A 188 9.67 -25.62 -1.60
CA VAL A 188 10.94 -25.48 -0.87
C VAL A 188 10.80 -25.82 0.62
N ARG A 189 9.58 -25.79 1.17
CA ARG A 189 9.33 -26.18 2.57
C ARG A 189 7.88 -26.60 2.78
N THR A 190 7.67 -27.52 3.70
CA THR A 190 6.35 -27.86 4.26
C THR A 190 6.44 -27.74 5.77
N MET A 191 5.53 -26.97 6.38
CA MET A 191 5.58 -26.61 7.80
C MET A 191 4.27 -26.97 8.50
N PRO A 192 4.27 -27.86 9.51
CA PRO A 192 3.11 -28.08 10.34
C PRO A 192 2.69 -26.77 11.02
N THR A 193 1.40 -26.46 10.98
CA THR A 193 0.84 -25.24 11.58
C THR A 193 -0.38 -25.56 12.42
N SER A 194 -0.68 -24.67 13.38
CA SER A 194 -1.95 -24.63 14.09
C SER A 194 -2.56 -23.25 13.91
N MET A 195 -3.71 -23.20 13.24
CA MET A 195 -4.39 -21.96 12.87
C MET A 195 -5.46 -21.58 13.89
N GLY A 196 -6.33 -20.63 13.52
CA GLY A 196 -7.45 -20.19 14.33
C GLY A 196 -8.39 -21.34 14.72
N MET A 197 -8.68 -21.48 16.01
CA MET A 197 -9.49 -22.57 16.57
C MET A 197 -10.95 -22.57 16.09
N GLY A 198 -11.39 -21.47 15.49
CA GLY A 198 -12.76 -21.30 15.03
C GLY A 198 -13.74 -20.93 16.14
N GLY A 199 -14.99 -20.70 15.73
CA GLY A 199 -16.02 -20.13 16.59
C GLY A 199 -15.85 -18.61 16.77
N SER A 200 -16.64 -18.05 17.68
CA SER A 200 -16.64 -16.63 17.98
C SER A 200 -17.00 -16.35 19.44
N GLU A 201 -16.68 -15.14 19.90
CA GLU A 201 -17.09 -14.63 21.21
C GLU A 201 -17.63 -13.21 21.05
N THR A 202 -18.76 -12.90 21.70
CA THR A 202 -19.29 -11.54 21.74
C THR A 202 -18.89 -10.89 23.06
N VAL A 203 -18.08 -9.82 22.98
CA VAL A 203 -17.65 -9.03 24.14
C VAL A 203 -17.89 -7.56 23.87
N ASN A 204 -18.46 -6.84 24.84
CA ASN A 204 -18.79 -5.41 24.71
C ASN A 204 -19.62 -5.05 23.46
N GLY A 205 -20.50 -5.96 23.01
CA GLY A 205 -21.32 -5.77 21.81
C GLY A 205 -20.59 -6.01 20.48
N GLN A 206 -19.31 -6.39 20.51
CA GLN A 206 -18.52 -6.77 19.34
C GLN A 206 -18.36 -8.29 19.27
N THR A 207 -18.67 -8.89 18.12
CA THR A 207 -18.41 -10.30 17.86
C THR A 207 -17.02 -10.48 17.27
N ILE A 208 -16.20 -11.28 17.95
CA ILE A 208 -14.81 -11.58 17.58
C ILE A 208 -14.78 -13.01 17.05
N SER A 209 -14.33 -13.19 15.81
CA SER A 209 -14.12 -14.51 15.20
C SER A 209 -12.73 -15.02 15.56
N PHE A 210 -12.61 -16.31 15.84
CA PHE A 210 -11.32 -16.98 16.04
C PHE A 210 -10.92 -17.86 14.86
N TRP A 211 -11.64 -17.76 13.74
CA TRP A 211 -11.21 -18.35 12.49
C TRP A 211 -10.10 -17.51 11.86
N THR A 212 -9.05 -18.17 11.38
CA THR A 212 -8.21 -17.57 10.33
C THR A 212 -9.08 -17.43 9.08
N GLN A 213 -9.27 -16.22 8.56
CA GLN A 213 -10.11 -15.99 7.39
C GLN A 213 -9.49 -16.66 6.15
N ARG A 214 -10.34 -17.24 5.30
CA ARG A 214 -9.89 -17.83 4.03
C ARG A 214 -9.67 -16.74 3.00
N GLY A 215 -8.61 -16.87 2.22
CA GLY A 215 -8.29 -15.88 1.20
C GLY A 215 -6.81 -15.74 0.96
N ILE A 216 -6.48 -14.70 0.21
CA ILE A 216 -5.14 -14.36 -0.24
C ILE A 216 -4.70 -13.11 0.50
N TYR A 217 -3.71 -13.29 1.36
CA TYR A 217 -2.99 -12.26 2.09
C TYR A 217 -1.67 -11.95 1.38
N THR A 218 -1.03 -10.86 1.79
CA THR A 218 0.38 -10.58 1.47
C THR A 218 1.18 -10.39 2.76
N VAL A 219 2.48 -10.67 2.73
CA VAL A 219 3.37 -10.34 3.84
C VAL A 219 3.44 -8.82 3.95
N MET A 220 3.13 -8.29 5.12
CA MET A 220 3.08 -6.85 5.39
C MET A 220 4.44 -6.37 5.93
N ASP A 221 4.82 -6.92 7.08
CA ASP A 221 6.05 -6.59 7.79
C ASP A 221 6.50 -7.76 8.67
N LYS A 222 7.67 -7.61 9.30
CA LYS A 222 8.29 -8.62 10.14
C LYS A 222 8.87 -7.97 11.38
N ALA A 223 8.68 -8.62 12.53
CA ALA A 223 9.27 -8.20 13.79
C ALA A 223 9.78 -9.39 14.60
N ASP A 224 11.02 -9.30 15.10
CA ASP A 224 11.61 -10.35 15.93
C ASP A 224 10.85 -10.52 17.25
N ARG A 225 10.21 -9.46 17.74
CA ARG A 225 9.42 -9.49 18.97
C ARG A 225 8.18 -8.61 18.84
N VAL A 226 7.01 -9.19 19.05
CA VAL A 226 5.71 -8.51 19.09
C VAL A 226 5.01 -8.86 20.40
N VAL A 227 4.50 -7.85 21.10
CA VAL A 227 3.57 -8.08 22.21
C VAL A 227 2.18 -8.16 21.60
N MET A 228 1.62 -9.36 21.50
CA MET A 228 0.26 -9.57 21.05
C MET A 228 -0.66 -9.46 22.26
N ASP A 229 -1.54 -8.46 22.25
CA ASP A 229 -2.43 -8.14 23.35
C ASP A 229 -3.86 -8.20 22.83
N SER A 230 -4.66 -9.13 23.36
CA SER A 230 -5.99 -9.39 22.85
C SER A 230 -6.92 -8.17 22.93
N SER A 231 -6.63 -7.24 23.85
CA SER A 231 -7.42 -6.03 24.03
C SER A 231 -7.29 -5.06 22.86
N THR A 232 -6.22 -5.13 22.05
CA THR A 232 -6.03 -4.22 20.91
C THR A 232 -7.01 -4.45 19.77
N TYR A 233 -7.65 -5.63 19.70
CA TYR A 233 -8.74 -5.93 18.77
C TYR A 233 -10.09 -6.16 19.49
N GLY A 234 -10.17 -5.84 20.79
CA GLY A 234 -11.44 -5.77 21.54
C GLY A 234 -11.70 -6.92 22.52
N LEU A 235 -10.82 -7.94 22.62
CA LEU A 235 -10.98 -9.04 23.57
C LEU A 235 -10.24 -8.75 24.88
N PRO A 236 -10.92 -8.50 26.01
CA PRO A 236 -10.24 -8.19 27.27
C PRO A 236 -9.29 -9.30 27.71
N ILE A 237 -8.09 -8.95 28.17
CA ILE A 237 -7.04 -9.91 28.57
C ILE A 237 -7.55 -10.86 29.67
N ASN A 238 -8.45 -10.39 30.54
CA ASN A 238 -9.03 -11.15 31.64
C ASN A 238 -10.30 -11.94 31.25
N SER A 239 -10.70 -11.92 29.97
CA SER A 239 -11.76 -12.79 29.47
C SER A 239 -11.26 -14.24 29.34
N ARG A 240 -12.19 -15.18 29.15
CA ARG A 240 -11.87 -16.62 29.05
C ARG A 240 -10.86 -16.93 27.93
N LEU A 241 -10.89 -16.17 26.85
CA LEU A 241 -10.00 -16.31 25.69
C LEU A 241 -9.02 -15.14 25.56
N GLY A 242 -8.95 -14.27 26.56
CA GLY A 242 -8.02 -13.15 26.58
C GLY A 242 -6.57 -13.62 26.69
N TYR A 243 -5.66 -12.90 26.03
CA TYR A 243 -4.24 -13.19 26.10
C TYR A 243 -3.39 -11.93 26.02
N ARG A 244 -2.18 -12.03 26.59
CA ARG A 244 -1.11 -11.06 26.37
C ARG A 244 0.20 -11.80 26.34
N GLU A 245 0.73 -12.00 25.14
CA GLU A 245 1.90 -12.84 24.91
C GLU A 245 2.97 -12.08 24.14
N THR A 246 4.23 -12.34 24.49
CA THR A 246 5.35 -11.87 23.68
C THR A 246 5.72 -12.98 22.71
N ILE A 247 5.37 -12.76 21.45
CA ILE A 247 5.67 -13.66 20.36
C ILE A 247 6.97 -13.23 19.68
N THR A 248 7.74 -14.21 19.20
CA THR A 248 8.97 -13.96 18.45
C THR A 248 8.86 -14.47 17.03
N LEU A 249 9.70 -13.93 16.13
CA LEU A 249 9.75 -14.32 14.72
C LEU A 249 8.39 -14.15 14.02
N ALA A 250 7.78 -12.99 14.22
CA ALA A 250 6.45 -12.70 13.74
C ALA A 250 6.50 -12.10 12.33
N THR A 251 5.85 -12.76 11.38
CA THR A 251 5.62 -12.26 10.03
C THR A 251 4.14 -11.90 9.89
N ARG A 252 3.84 -10.60 9.76
CA ARG A 252 2.47 -10.07 9.74
C ARG A 252 1.86 -10.23 8.36
N ILE A 253 0.61 -10.68 8.30
CA ILE A 253 -0.11 -10.86 7.03
C ILE A 253 -1.45 -10.13 6.97
N SER A 254 -2.00 -9.67 8.11
CA SER A 254 -3.24 -8.89 8.13
C SER A 254 -3.15 -7.65 9.02
N THR A 255 -3.99 -6.66 8.73
CA THR A 255 -4.05 -5.40 9.49
C THR A 255 -4.57 -5.60 10.90
N ASP A 256 -5.48 -6.57 11.10
CA ASP A 256 -6.12 -6.95 12.36
C ASP A 256 -5.33 -7.96 13.20
N GLY A 257 -4.13 -8.34 12.77
CA GLY A 257 -3.15 -9.01 13.64
C GLY A 257 -3.02 -10.52 13.46
N VAL A 258 -3.19 -11.03 12.25
CA VAL A 258 -2.80 -12.40 11.88
C VAL A 258 -1.33 -12.43 11.50
N TYR A 259 -0.59 -13.38 12.09
CA TYR A 259 0.83 -13.59 11.85
C TYR A 259 1.14 -15.07 11.61
N LEU A 260 2.21 -15.34 10.87
CA LEU A 260 2.97 -16.59 10.98
C LEU A 260 4.08 -16.37 12.02
N HIS A 261 4.12 -17.17 13.08
CA HIS A 261 5.07 -16.92 14.16
C HIS A 261 5.45 -18.17 14.97
N ARG A 262 6.52 -18.03 15.76
CA ARG A 262 6.93 -19.08 16.70
C ARG A 262 5.94 -19.16 17.86
N LEU A 263 5.49 -20.37 18.17
CA LEU A 263 4.81 -20.68 19.43
C LEU A 263 5.07 -22.13 19.84
N ASP A 264 6.10 -22.35 20.65
CA ASP A 264 6.57 -23.70 20.99
C ASP A 264 5.58 -24.49 21.87
N SER A 265 4.76 -23.79 22.67
CA SER A 265 3.74 -24.42 23.53
C SER A 265 2.63 -25.14 22.75
N THR A 266 2.50 -24.86 21.45
CA THR A 266 1.45 -25.46 20.59
C THR A 266 2.01 -26.47 19.58
N VAL A 267 3.28 -26.86 19.66
CA VAL A 267 3.89 -27.83 18.73
C VAL A 267 3.12 -29.15 18.69
N TRP A 268 2.54 -29.59 19.81
CA TRP A 268 1.70 -30.78 19.86
C TRP A 268 0.44 -30.70 18.98
N ALA A 269 -0.04 -29.48 18.69
CA ALA A 269 -1.23 -29.22 17.87
C ALA A 269 -0.89 -28.93 16.40
N GLN A 270 0.32 -28.48 16.11
CA GLN A 270 0.75 -28.10 14.76
C GLN A 270 0.73 -29.31 13.81
N GLY A 271 0.01 -29.20 12.69
CA GLY A 271 -0.24 -30.31 11.77
C GLY A 271 -1.42 -31.22 12.15
N ASN A 272 -2.16 -30.90 13.22
CA ASN A 272 -3.24 -31.75 13.72
C ASN A 272 -4.51 -31.00 14.15
N THR A 273 -4.39 -29.99 15.02
CA THR A 273 -5.52 -29.27 15.63
C THR A 273 -5.26 -27.77 15.66
N ASN A 274 -6.29 -26.95 15.40
CA ASN A 274 -6.21 -25.50 15.48
C ASN A 274 -6.51 -25.01 16.90
N VAL A 275 -5.59 -24.23 17.48
CA VAL A 275 -5.71 -23.74 18.86
C VAL A 275 -5.45 -22.23 19.00
N SER A 276 -5.17 -21.53 17.90
CA SER A 276 -4.84 -20.10 17.97
C SER A 276 -6.09 -19.21 17.91
N HIS A 277 -5.90 -17.91 18.09
CA HIS A 277 -6.93 -16.88 17.89
C HIS A 277 -7.01 -16.35 16.45
N GLY A 278 -6.31 -16.98 15.51
CA GLY A 278 -6.27 -16.58 14.09
C GLY A 278 -4.87 -16.70 13.48
N CYS A 279 -3.82 -16.57 14.27
CA CYS A 279 -2.43 -16.74 13.82
C CYS A 279 -2.11 -18.16 13.36
N LEU A 280 -1.05 -18.30 12.55
CA LEU A 280 -0.48 -19.57 12.15
C LEU A 280 0.72 -19.87 13.05
N ASN A 281 0.50 -20.72 14.04
CA ASN A 281 1.54 -21.12 14.98
C ASN A 281 2.53 -22.08 14.30
N LEU A 282 3.81 -21.79 14.40
CA LEU A 282 4.91 -22.61 13.89
C LEU A 282 5.89 -22.97 15.03
N ASN A 283 6.62 -24.08 14.86
CA ASN A 283 7.76 -24.39 15.71
C ASN A 283 8.90 -23.38 15.46
N ALA A 284 9.88 -23.32 16.37
CA ALA A 284 11.00 -22.40 16.28
C ALA A 284 11.76 -22.43 14.94
N GLU A 285 11.99 -23.63 14.39
CA GLU A 285 12.74 -23.80 13.15
C GLU A 285 11.99 -23.25 11.92
N ASN A 286 10.71 -23.60 11.80
CA ASN A 286 9.85 -23.14 10.72
C ASN A 286 9.60 -21.64 10.80
N ALA A 287 9.36 -21.11 12.00
CA ALA A 287 9.18 -19.67 12.20
C ALA A 287 10.43 -18.88 11.81
N ARG A 288 11.63 -19.32 12.22
CA ARG A 288 12.90 -18.67 11.84
C ARG A 288 13.08 -18.71 10.34
N TRP A 289 12.93 -19.87 9.72
CA TRP A 289 13.11 -20.00 8.29
C TRP A 289 12.13 -19.13 7.51
N PHE A 290 10.85 -19.11 7.90
CA PHE A 290 9.84 -18.29 7.22
C PHE A 290 10.11 -16.81 7.40
N PHE A 291 10.53 -16.40 8.60
CA PHE A 291 10.94 -15.03 8.89
C PHE A 291 12.12 -14.58 8.03
N ASP A 292 13.11 -15.46 7.80
CA ASP A 292 14.28 -15.13 6.99
C ASP A 292 13.96 -15.18 5.48
N PHE A 293 13.10 -16.10 5.05
CA PHE A 293 12.72 -16.33 3.65
C PHE A 293 11.77 -15.25 3.10
N SER A 294 10.74 -14.88 3.86
CA SER A 294 9.66 -14.02 3.37
C SER A 294 10.07 -12.55 3.25
N VAL A 295 9.56 -11.86 2.25
CA VAL A 295 9.70 -10.41 2.09
C VAL A 295 8.33 -9.73 1.97
N PRO A 296 8.21 -8.43 2.34
CA PRO A 296 6.97 -7.70 2.13
C PRO A 296 6.46 -7.82 0.69
N GLY A 297 5.17 -8.14 0.54
CA GLY A 297 4.52 -8.42 -0.74
C GLY A 297 4.50 -9.89 -1.16
N ASP A 298 5.16 -10.79 -0.46
CA ASP A 298 5.05 -12.24 -0.72
C ASP A 298 3.64 -12.75 -0.41
N VAL A 299 3.17 -13.75 -1.15
CA VAL A 299 1.77 -14.20 -1.06
C VAL A 299 1.61 -15.27 0.01
N VAL A 300 0.56 -15.13 0.84
CA VAL A 300 0.11 -16.18 1.75
C VAL A 300 -1.36 -16.47 1.49
N GLU A 301 -1.66 -17.68 1.03
CA GLU A 301 -3.01 -18.14 0.76
C GLU A 301 -3.49 -19.08 1.86
N VAL A 302 -4.65 -18.78 2.45
CA VAL A 302 -5.30 -19.61 3.46
C VAL A 302 -6.53 -20.27 2.84
N ARG A 303 -6.57 -21.61 2.91
CA ARG A 303 -7.61 -22.45 2.30
C ARG A 303 -8.32 -23.30 3.34
N ASN A 304 -9.57 -23.64 3.02
CA ASN A 304 -10.37 -24.68 3.67
C ASN A 304 -10.66 -24.49 5.18
N THR A 305 -10.42 -23.29 5.72
CA THR A 305 -10.87 -22.91 7.06
C THR A 305 -12.38 -22.63 7.07
N GLY A 306 -13.04 -22.76 8.23
CA GLY A 306 -14.43 -22.33 8.41
C GLY A 306 -14.66 -20.82 8.51
N GLY A 307 -13.59 -20.02 8.41
CA GLY A 307 -13.66 -18.55 8.45
C GLY A 307 -14.32 -17.92 7.24
N GLU A 308 -14.87 -16.72 7.46
CA GLU A 308 -15.36 -15.84 6.39
C GLU A 308 -14.23 -15.49 5.38
N PRO A 309 -14.59 -15.08 4.15
CA PRO A 309 -13.62 -14.52 3.21
C PRO A 309 -12.87 -13.33 3.80
N LEU A 310 -11.57 -13.28 3.54
CA LEU A 310 -10.72 -12.15 3.89
C LEU A 310 -11.18 -10.88 3.15
N GLN A 311 -11.30 -9.78 3.90
CA GLN A 311 -11.75 -8.49 3.37
C GLN A 311 -10.56 -7.60 2.97
N VAL A 312 -10.79 -6.65 2.07
CA VAL A 312 -9.71 -5.75 1.56
C VAL A 312 -9.02 -4.98 2.68
N TRP A 313 -9.78 -4.44 3.64
CA TRP A 313 -9.21 -3.72 4.79
C TRP A 313 -8.31 -4.60 5.68
N GLN A 314 -8.46 -5.94 5.60
CA GLN A 314 -7.66 -6.93 6.32
C GLN A 314 -6.41 -7.36 5.54
N ASN A 315 -5.99 -6.61 4.50
CA ASN A 315 -4.97 -7.02 3.52
C ASN A 315 -5.45 -8.12 2.56
N GLY A 316 -6.74 -8.14 2.26
CA GLY A 316 -7.41 -9.09 1.38
C GLY A 316 -7.58 -8.63 -0.07
N ASP A 317 -6.76 -7.69 -0.53
CA ASP A 317 -6.82 -7.10 -1.88
C ASP A 317 -6.91 -8.13 -3.01
N TRP A 318 -6.16 -9.22 -2.90
CA TRP A 318 -6.12 -10.31 -3.86
C TRP A 318 -7.25 -11.33 -3.69
N SER A 319 -7.93 -11.31 -2.54
CA SER A 319 -9.14 -12.12 -2.32
C SER A 319 -10.34 -11.57 -3.08
N MET A 320 -10.32 -10.29 -3.44
CA MET A 320 -11.37 -9.64 -4.23
C MET A 320 -11.29 -10.07 -5.71
N PRO A 321 -12.39 -10.57 -6.30
CA PRO A 321 -12.47 -10.80 -7.75
C PRO A 321 -12.18 -9.53 -8.55
N TRP A 322 -11.49 -9.67 -9.69
CA TRP A 322 -11.04 -8.53 -10.49
C TRP A 322 -12.19 -7.64 -11.01
N ASP A 323 -13.31 -8.22 -11.39
CA ASP A 323 -14.50 -7.49 -11.82
C ASP A 323 -15.09 -6.62 -10.70
N LYS A 324 -14.97 -7.07 -9.44
CA LYS A 324 -15.35 -6.29 -8.25
C LYS A 324 -14.30 -5.24 -7.92
N TRP A 325 -13.02 -5.52 -8.11
CA TRP A 325 -11.94 -4.55 -7.94
C TRP A 325 -12.11 -3.34 -8.88
N LEU A 326 -12.46 -3.59 -10.14
CA LEU A 326 -12.69 -2.50 -11.11
C LEU A 326 -13.82 -1.55 -10.69
N GLN A 327 -14.84 -2.04 -9.97
CA GLN A 327 -15.97 -1.22 -9.50
C GLN A 327 -15.59 -0.22 -8.39
N GLY A 328 -14.40 -0.35 -7.79
CA GLY A 328 -13.91 0.60 -6.80
C GLY A 328 -13.03 1.71 -7.37
N SER A 329 -12.78 1.74 -8.68
CA SER A 329 -12.14 2.88 -9.34
C SER A 329 -13.11 4.06 -9.42
N ALA A 330 -12.60 5.27 -9.25
CA ALA A 330 -13.38 6.49 -9.49
C ALA A 330 -13.41 6.90 -10.98
N LEU A 331 -12.78 6.11 -11.85
CA LEU A 331 -12.66 6.35 -13.29
C LEU A 331 -13.37 5.29 -14.15
N SER A 332 -13.91 4.24 -13.52
CA SER A 332 -14.70 3.18 -14.18
C SER A 332 -16.11 3.64 -14.52
#